data_AF-A0A957CA05-F1
#
_entry.id   AF-A0A957CA05-F1
#
_cell.length_a   1.000
_cell.length_b   1.000
_cell.length_c   1.000
_cell.angle_alpha   90.00
_cell.angle_beta   90.00
_cell.angle_gamma   90.00
#
_symmetry.space_group_name_H-M   'P 1'
#
loop_
_entity.id
_entity.type
_entity.pdbx_description
1 polymer ?
#
loop_
_entity_poly.entity_id
_entity_poly.type
_entity_poly.pdbx_seq_one_letter_code
_entity_poly.pdbx_strand_id
1 'polypeptide(L)' 'IAIRTMLMQGDEIHVQAGAGIVADSDPATEHQESVNKAKALFVAVDRAEDGLL' A
#
# COMPACT_ATOMS: atom_id res chain seq x y z
N ILE A 1 -2.36 9.76 -12.19
CA ILE A 1 -2.23 8.32 -11.85
C ILE A 1 -2.61 8.17 -10.39
N ALA A 2 -3.59 7.33 -10.06
CA ALA A 2 -3.97 7.05 -8.68
C ALA A 2 -3.09 5.91 -8.13
N ILE A 3 -2.01 6.27 -7.43
CA ILE A 3 -1.10 5.35 -6.73
C ILE A 3 -0.81 5.90 -5.35
N ARG A 4 -0.46 5.02 -4.40
CA ARG A 4 -0.36 5.40 -2.97
C ARG A 4 -1.61 6.15 -2.51
N THR A 5 -2.77 5.66 -2.94
CA THR A 5 -4.09 6.23 -2.66
C THR A 5 -4.91 5.17 -1.95
N MET A 6 -5.78 5.62 -1.06
CA MET A 6 -6.76 4.79 -0.37
C MET A 6 -8.16 5.20 -0.82
N LEU A 7 -9.04 4.22 -1.02
CA LEU A 7 -10.46 4.46 -1.25
C LEU A 7 -11.22 4.06 0.01
N MET A 8 -11.94 4.99 0.61
CA MET A 8 -12.81 4.73 1.76
C MET A 8 -14.24 4.53 1.28
N GLN A 9 -14.87 3.42 1.69
CA GLN A 9 -16.26 3.09 1.40
C GLN A 9 -16.96 2.68 2.70
N GLY A 10 -17.69 3.61 3.31
CA GLY A 10 -18.19 3.43 4.67
C GLY A 10 -17.02 3.33 5.63
N ASP A 11 -17.02 2.29 6.47
CA ASP A 11 -15.97 2.03 7.46
C ASP A 11 -14.83 1.15 6.92
N GLU A 12 -14.85 0.81 5.62
CA GLU A 12 -13.80 0.00 4.98
C GLU A 12 -12.85 0.86 4.13
N ILE A 13 -11.56 0.53 4.19
CA ILE A 13 -10.52 1.14 3.36
C ILE A 13 -9.97 0.10 2.39
N HIS A 14 -9.98 0.44 1.10
CA HIS A 14 -9.36 -0.33 0.04
C HIS A 14 -8.02 0.29 -0.36
N VAL A 15 -6.98 -0.55 -0.39
CA VAL A 15 -5.63 -0.16 -0.82
C VAL A 15 -5.20 -1.04 -1.98
N GLN A 16 -4.79 -0.43 -3.07
CA GLN A 16 -4.21 -1.14 -4.22
C GLN A 16 -2.73 -0.79 -4.35
N ALA A 17 -1.91 -1.83 -4.49
CA ALA A 17 -0.50 -1.72 -4.82
C ALA A 17 -0.10 -2.85 -5.77
N GLY A 18 1.03 -2.67 -6.45
CA GLY A 18 1.59 -3.64 -7.38
C GLY A 18 3.06 -3.35 -7.67
N ALA A 19 3.64 -4.17 -8.53
CA ALA A 19 5.02 -4.06 -8.96
C ALA A 19 5.12 -4.13 -10.49
N GLY A 20 6.21 -3.58 -11.02
CA GLY A 20 6.49 -3.61 -12.45
C GLY A 20 7.25 -4.88 -12.78
N ILE A 21 6.65 -5.80 -13.52
CA ILE A 21 7.28 -7.07 -13.86
C ILE A 21 8.17 -6.92 -15.10
N VAL A 22 9.40 -7.40 -15.00
CA VAL A 22 10.36 -7.52 -16.09
C VAL A 22 10.83 -8.97 -16.25
N ALA A 23 11.67 -9.25 -17.26
CA ALA A 23 12.03 -10.62 -17.64
C ALA A 23 12.77 -11.39 -16.53
N ASP A 24 13.48 -10.69 -15.67
CA ASP A 24 14.31 -11.19 -14.58
C ASP A 24 13.68 -11.00 -13.19
N SER A 25 12.42 -10.55 -13.12
CA SER A 25 11.71 -10.38 -11.85
C SER A 25 11.56 -11.69 -11.09
N ASP A 26 11.76 -11.61 -9.77
CA ASP A 26 11.50 -12.71 -8.84
C ASP A 26 10.10 -12.54 -8.18
N PRO A 27 9.18 -13.50 -8.33
CA PRO A 27 7.80 -13.35 -7.83
C PRO A 27 7.69 -13.02 -6.35
N ALA A 28 8.58 -13.57 -5.50
CA ALA A 28 8.55 -13.33 -4.07
C ALA A 28 8.97 -11.88 -3.75
N THR A 29 10.01 -11.39 -4.42
CA THR A 29 10.53 -10.03 -4.26
C THR A 29 9.51 -9.00 -4.75
N GLU A 30 8.88 -9.21 -5.90
CA GLU A 30 7.86 -8.30 -6.45
C GLU A 30 6.58 -8.24 -5.60
N HIS A 31 6.19 -9.38 -5.04
CA HIS A 31 5.10 -9.43 -4.07
C HIS A 31 5.45 -8.62 -2.82
N GLN A 32 6.65 -8.81 -2.27
CA GLN A 32 7.10 -8.07 -1.10
C GLN A 32 7.19 -6.56 -1.38
N GLU A 33 7.62 -6.16 -2.57
CA GLU A 33 7.59 -4.75 -3.01
C GLU A 33 6.17 -4.19 -3.00
N SER A 34 5.21 -4.93 -3.55
CA SER A 34 3.79 -4.54 -3.59
C SER A 34 3.23 -4.36 -2.18
N VAL A 35 3.52 -5.30 -1.27
CA VAL A 35 3.14 -5.22 0.15
C VAL A 35 3.79 -4.01 0.82
N ASN A 36 5.08 -3.75 0.57
CA ASN A 36 5.81 -2.63 1.16
C ASN A 36 5.22 -1.27 0.72
N LYS A 37 4.81 -1.15 -0.55
CA LYS A 37 4.13 0.05 -1.07
C LYS A 37 2.78 0.28 -0.39
N ALA A 38 1.99 -0.78 -0.17
CA ALA A 38 0.71 -0.69 0.53
C ALA A 38 0.89 -0.37 2.02
N LYS A 39 1.88 -0.99 2.69
CA LYS A 39 2.17 -0.83 4.13
C LYS A 39 2.35 0.63 4.53
N ALA A 40 2.96 1.44 3.68
CA ALA A 40 3.16 2.87 3.95
C ALA A 40 1.84 3.62 4.22
N LEU A 41 0.75 3.22 3.58
CA LEU A 41 -0.56 3.83 3.76
C LEU A 41 -1.21 3.40 5.07
N PHE A 42 -1.09 2.13 5.44
CA PHE A 42 -1.57 1.64 6.74
C PHE A 42 -0.84 2.32 7.91
N VAL A 43 0.49 2.52 7.80
CA VAL A 43 1.25 3.28 8.81
C VAL A 43 0.78 4.74 8.89
N ALA A 44 0.33 5.33 7.78
CA ALA A 44 -0.22 6.69 7.80
C ALA A 44 -1.57 6.75 8.50
N VAL A 45 -2.42 5.72 8.36
CA VAL A 45 -3.68 5.60 9.11
C VAL A 45 -3.41 5.43 10.60
N ASP A 46 -2.56 4.47 10.96
CA ASP A 46 -2.15 4.19 12.34
C ASP A 46 -1.68 5.47 13.07
N ARG A 47 -0.79 6.24 12.43
CA ARG A 47 -0.33 7.55 12.96
C ARG A 47 -1.42 8.63 13.02
N ALA A 48 -2.41 8.58 12.14
CA ALA A 48 -3.52 9.53 12.16
C ALA A 48 -4.53 9.18 13.26
N GLU A 49 -4.73 7.90 13.55
CA GLU A 49 -5.60 7.38 14.61
C GLU A 49 -4.97 7.55 16.00
N ASP A 50 -3.67 7.29 16.15
CA ASP A 50 -2.94 7.48 17.41
C ASP A 50 -2.77 8.96 17.81
N GLY A 51 -3.09 9.89 16.90
CA GLY A 51 -3.00 11.32 17.12
C GLY A 51 -1.66 11.91 16.66
N LEU A 52 -1.73 13.08 16.02
CA LEU A 52 -0.58 13.97 15.84
C LEU A 52 -0.16 14.47 17.24
N LEU A 53 0.74 13.73 17.90
CA LEU A 53 1.35 13.89 19.24
C LEU A 53 0.74 13.06 20.37
#